data_AF-A0A1S6HFZ3-F1
#
_entry.id   AF-A0A1S6HFZ3-F1
#
_cell.length_a   1.000
_cell.length_b   1.000
_cell.length_c   1.000
_cell.angle_alpha   90.00
_cell.angle_beta   90.00
_cell.angle_gamma   90.00
#
_symmetry.space_group_name_H-M   'P 1'
#
loop_
_entity.id
_entity.type
_entity.pdbx_description
1 polymer ?
#
loop_
_entity_poly.entity_id
_entity_poly.type
_entity_poly.pdbx_seq_one_letter_code
_entity_poly.pdbx_strand_id
1 'polypeptide(L)'
;MTKIKFPKNFAGIDGKKALEGIMNETEPEPKDPPTGTSNPLPIPTGDLTFVDKEDLYKEISKYIPTELPNLPNPLTFSDQVMKQSNPYLAVAVDMFCKKYLPEYRLATQLDLEQDLAFTKDTYNDTGLALRSLAEPNKSQAEYLFNQIKQRGFTEDDFPFFIQLRGLELDNQNFNLTDESLIHKQVKCLKWESGTNYSKTDNFGLPKSKNKKSSRQIWTIQNGLSRCYLNWISNLYADNSGLSDSGDDGRVVLAKPRSG
;
A
#
# COMPACT_ATOMS: atom_id res chain seq x y z
N MET A 1 25.35 20.91 -2.27
CA MET A 1 25.41 19.51 -1.78
C MET A 1 25.65 19.51 -0.29
N THR A 2 24.61 19.27 0.50
CA THR A 2 24.69 19.21 1.96
C THR A 2 25.21 17.83 2.34
N LYS A 3 26.34 17.77 3.06
CA LYS A 3 26.91 16.49 3.53
C LYS A 3 25.95 15.85 4.55
N ILE A 4 25.34 14.74 4.16
CA ILE A 4 24.51 13.88 5.01
C ILE A 4 25.40 13.34 6.14
N LYS A 5 24.96 13.46 7.39
CA LYS A 5 25.63 12.85 8.57
C LYS A 5 24.88 11.58 8.96
N PHE A 6 25.50 10.44 8.69
CA PHE A 6 25.01 9.14 9.14
C PHE A 6 25.41 8.86 10.61
N PRO A 7 24.63 8.07 11.37
CA PRO A 7 25.02 7.57 12.68
C PRO A 7 26.33 6.78 12.61
N LYS A 8 27.15 6.81 13.66
CA LYS A 8 28.45 6.10 13.72
C LYS A 8 28.36 4.57 13.52
N ASN A 9 27.16 4.01 13.66
CA ASN A 9 26.90 2.58 13.59
C ASN A 9 26.16 2.21 12.28
N PHE A 10 26.13 3.12 11.31
CA PHE A 10 25.58 2.89 9.99
C PHE A 10 26.36 1.76 9.30
N ALA A 11 25.80 0.56 9.43
CA ALA A 11 25.92 -0.64 8.59
C ALA A 11 27.27 -1.35 8.43
N GLY A 12 28.26 -1.16 9.31
CA GLY A 12 29.56 -1.82 9.11
C GLY A 12 30.09 -1.57 7.68
N ILE A 13 30.94 -2.47 7.16
CA ILE A 13 31.64 -2.22 5.88
C ILE A 13 30.75 -2.46 4.64
N ASP A 14 29.66 -3.21 4.77
CA ASP A 14 28.90 -3.73 3.61
C ASP A 14 27.67 -2.89 3.23
N GLY A 15 26.91 -2.36 4.19
CA GLY A 15 25.69 -1.60 3.87
C GLY A 15 25.96 -0.22 3.28
N LYS A 16 27.08 0.41 3.65
CA LYS A 16 27.51 1.67 3.03
C LYS A 16 27.87 1.48 1.56
N LYS A 17 28.60 0.42 1.22
CA LYS A 17 29.02 0.12 -0.17
C LYS A 17 27.85 -0.26 -1.07
N ALA A 18 26.88 -1.00 -0.54
CA ALA A 18 25.66 -1.35 -1.29
C ALA A 18 24.85 -0.09 -1.64
N LEU A 19 24.69 0.84 -0.67
CA LEU A 19 23.97 2.09 -0.90
C LEU A 19 24.75 3.05 -1.83
N GLU A 20 26.07 3.15 -1.68
CA GLU A 20 26.92 3.91 -2.61
C GLU A 20 26.92 3.31 -4.03
N GLY A 21 26.73 1.99 -4.17
CA GLY A 21 26.56 1.33 -5.47
C GLY A 21 25.25 1.72 -6.16
N ILE A 22 24.15 1.78 -5.41
CA ILE A 22 22.83 2.19 -5.91
C ILE A 22 22.81 3.69 -6.27
N MET A 23 23.46 4.53 -5.46
CA MET A 23 23.52 5.98 -5.70
C MET A 23 24.40 6.40 -6.90
N ASN A 24 25.22 5.51 -7.43
CA ASN A 24 26.15 5.80 -8.54
C ASN A 24 25.65 5.28 -9.91
N GLU A 25 24.49 4.65 -9.99
CA GLU A 25 23.83 4.37 -11.28
C GLU A 25 23.21 5.67 -11.81
N THR A 26 23.62 6.08 -13.01
CA THR A 26 23.31 7.38 -13.58
C THR A 26 22.01 7.32 -14.39
N GLU A 27 20.95 7.99 -13.92
CA GLU A 27 19.72 8.26 -14.69
C GLU A 27 19.82 9.59 -15.48
N PRO A 28 19.06 9.75 -16.58
CA PRO A 28 19.11 10.93 -17.44
C PRO A 28 18.36 12.16 -16.86
N GLU A 29 18.74 13.35 -17.35
CA GLU A 29 18.38 14.66 -16.79
C GLU A 29 16.86 15.00 -16.77
N PRO A 30 16.40 15.76 -15.75
CA PRO A 30 15.00 16.17 -15.59
C PRO A 30 14.63 17.40 -16.44
N LYS A 31 13.36 17.48 -16.86
CA LYS A 31 12.76 18.70 -17.45
C LYS A 31 11.82 19.39 -16.46
N ASP A 32 11.80 20.72 -16.51
CA ASP A 32 11.11 21.63 -15.58
C ASP A 32 9.56 21.50 -15.53
N PRO A 33 8.92 21.92 -14.41
CA PRO A 33 7.53 21.61 -14.09
C PRO A 33 6.53 22.68 -14.56
N PRO A 34 5.24 22.35 -14.78
CA PRO A 34 4.18 23.34 -14.79
C PRO A 34 3.41 23.40 -13.47
N THR A 35 3.09 24.63 -13.12
CA THR A 35 2.32 25.16 -11.99
C THR A 35 0.86 24.67 -11.92
N GLY A 36 0.43 24.31 -10.70
CA GLY A 36 -0.89 24.65 -10.15
C GLY A 36 -2.12 23.89 -10.66
N THR A 37 -2.45 22.79 -9.99
CA THR A 37 -3.78 22.38 -9.45
C THR A 37 -3.59 20.96 -8.91
N SER A 38 -4.20 20.65 -7.76
CA SER A 38 -4.06 19.37 -7.05
C SER A 38 -4.62 18.21 -7.88
N ASN A 39 -3.84 17.77 -8.86
CA ASN A 39 -3.96 16.48 -9.48
C ASN A 39 -3.01 15.54 -8.72
N PRO A 40 -3.47 14.39 -8.24
CA PRO A 40 -2.57 13.40 -7.68
C PRO A 40 -1.49 13.07 -8.72
N LEU A 41 -0.24 12.97 -8.25
CA LEU A 41 0.90 12.60 -9.10
C LEU A 41 0.53 11.40 -9.98
N PRO A 42 0.78 11.48 -11.31
CA PRO A 42 0.45 10.38 -12.21
C PRO A 42 1.10 9.10 -11.68
N ILE A 43 0.29 8.05 -11.52
CA ILE A 43 0.82 6.70 -11.28
C ILE A 43 1.71 6.39 -12.49
N PRO A 44 2.98 5.99 -12.30
CA PRO A 44 3.84 5.61 -13.41
C PRO A 44 3.12 4.53 -14.24
N THR A 45 2.72 4.91 -15.44
CA THR A 45 2.01 4.04 -16.40
C THR A 45 3.07 3.46 -17.33
N GLY A 46 3.84 2.52 -16.80
CA GLY A 46 4.79 1.70 -17.54
C GLY A 46 4.70 0.26 -17.07
N ASP A 47 5.28 -0.68 -17.81
CA ASP A 47 5.48 -2.04 -17.32
C ASP A 47 6.14 -1.95 -15.94
N LEU A 48 5.60 -2.62 -14.93
CA LEU A 48 6.14 -2.63 -13.58
C LEU A 48 6.88 -3.94 -13.34
N THR A 49 7.91 -3.87 -12.51
CA THR A 49 8.59 -5.06 -12.01
C THR A 49 8.42 -5.11 -10.50
N PHE A 50 7.93 -6.25 -10.00
CA PHE A 50 7.93 -6.51 -8.57
C PHE A 50 9.35 -6.75 -8.07
N VAL A 51 9.60 -6.28 -6.86
CA VAL A 51 10.93 -6.30 -6.24
C VAL A 51 11.09 -7.57 -5.43
N ASP A 52 12.20 -8.28 -5.66
CA ASP A 52 12.56 -9.55 -5.00
C ASP A 52 13.88 -9.46 -4.21
N LYS A 53 14.33 -8.23 -3.91
CA LYS A 53 15.64 -7.95 -3.30
C LYS A 53 15.62 -8.08 -1.78
N GLU A 54 16.11 -9.21 -1.26
CA GLU A 54 16.20 -9.49 0.18
C GLU A 54 16.88 -8.37 0.99
N ASP A 55 18.04 -7.89 0.54
CA ASP A 55 18.82 -6.90 1.28
C ASP A 55 18.10 -5.56 1.41
N LEU A 56 17.34 -5.17 0.37
CA LEU A 56 16.49 -3.98 0.42
C LEU A 56 15.40 -4.14 1.49
N TYR A 57 14.72 -5.28 1.52
CA TYR A 57 13.69 -5.55 2.52
C TYR A 57 14.24 -5.62 3.94
N LYS A 58 15.42 -6.21 4.14
CA LYS A 58 16.13 -6.20 5.44
C LYS A 58 16.50 -4.79 5.88
N GLU A 59 16.75 -3.88 4.95
CA GLU A 59 17.08 -2.50 5.31
C GLU A 59 15.84 -1.71 5.71
N ILE A 60 14.76 -1.85 4.93
CA ILE A 60 13.46 -1.27 5.24
C ILE A 60 12.98 -1.72 6.63
N SER A 61 13.13 -3.00 6.98
CA SER A 61 12.68 -3.51 8.28
C SER A 61 13.46 -2.90 9.46
N LYS A 62 14.71 -2.45 9.28
CA LYS A 62 15.47 -1.75 10.34
C LYS A 62 15.00 -0.31 10.56
N TYR A 63 14.43 0.33 9.54
CA TYR A 63 13.92 1.69 9.64
C TYR A 63 12.69 1.79 10.56
N ILE A 64 11.74 0.87 10.40
CA ILE A 64 10.42 0.97 11.05
C ILE A 64 10.52 1.16 12.57
N PRO A 65 11.30 0.38 13.34
CA PRO A 65 11.40 0.55 14.79
C PRO A 65 12.09 1.85 15.21
N THR A 66 12.90 2.45 14.32
CA THR A 66 13.66 3.68 14.63
C THR A 66 12.78 4.92 14.46
N GLU A 67 11.94 4.95 13.43
CA GLU A 67 11.13 6.13 13.09
C GLU A 67 9.65 6.00 13.49
N LEU A 68 9.18 4.77 13.69
CA LEU A 68 7.84 4.45 14.23
C LEU A 68 7.98 3.49 15.42
N PRO A 69 8.59 3.92 16.55
CA PRO A 69 8.95 3.02 17.67
C PRO A 69 7.76 2.33 18.33
N ASN A 70 6.55 2.87 18.19
CA ASN A 70 5.32 2.31 18.74
C ASN A 70 4.61 1.32 17.79
N LEU A 71 5.13 1.12 16.57
CA LEU A 71 4.58 0.18 15.60
C LEU A 71 5.27 -1.19 15.76
N PRO A 72 4.54 -2.25 16.15
CA PRO A 72 5.09 -3.59 16.17
C PRO A 72 5.59 -3.96 14.77
N ASN A 73 6.83 -4.44 14.67
CA ASN A 73 7.47 -4.76 13.40
C ASN A 73 7.85 -6.25 13.32
N PRO A 74 6.88 -7.13 13.04
CA PRO A 74 7.14 -8.55 12.81
C PRO A 74 7.68 -8.83 11.39
N LEU A 75 7.97 -7.82 10.56
CA LEU A 75 8.29 -8.04 9.15
C LEU A 75 9.50 -8.97 8.98
N THR A 76 9.29 -10.04 8.21
CA THR A 76 10.34 -10.99 7.82
C THR A 76 10.48 -11.00 6.30
N PHE A 77 11.59 -11.53 5.79
CA PHE A 77 11.73 -11.78 4.37
C PHE A 77 11.70 -13.28 4.10
N SER A 78 10.78 -13.72 3.24
CA SER A 78 10.70 -15.11 2.75
C SER A 78 9.92 -15.16 1.45
N ASP A 79 10.14 -16.18 0.62
CA ASP A 79 9.52 -16.31 -0.72
C ASP A 79 9.67 -15.06 -1.59
N GLN A 80 10.85 -14.44 -1.55
CA GLN A 80 11.20 -13.25 -2.33
C GLN A 80 10.41 -11.97 -2.00
N VAL A 81 9.71 -11.93 -0.86
CA VAL A 81 8.89 -10.77 -0.44
C VAL A 81 9.02 -10.48 1.05
N MET A 82 8.55 -9.32 1.48
CA MET A 82 8.42 -8.96 2.89
C MET A 82 7.07 -9.46 3.45
N LYS A 83 7.12 -10.40 4.40
CA LYS A 83 5.97 -11.06 5.02
C LYS A 83 5.60 -10.49 6.40
N GLN A 84 4.55 -11.03 7.00
CA GLN A 84 3.95 -10.64 8.28
C GLN A 84 3.44 -9.19 8.30
N SER A 85 2.92 -8.72 7.17
CA SER A 85 2.42 -7.35 7.03
C SER A 85 0.96 -7.15 7.42
N ASN A 86 0.66 -5.90 7.76
CA ASN A 86 -0.66 -5.33 7.89
C ASN A 86 -0.66 -3.92 7.24
N PRO A 87 -1.81 -3.24 7.10
CA PRO A 87 -1.89 -1.89 6.55
C PRO A 87 -0.92 -0.88 7.14
N TYR A 88 -0.67 -0.91 8.46
CA TYR A 88 0.27 0.02 9.08
C TYR A 88 1.71 -0.22 8.59
N LEU A 89 2.13 -1.48 8.54
CA LEU A 89 3.47 -1.82 8.07
C LEU A 89 3.64 -1.49 6.59
N ALA A 90 2.64 -1.75 5.75
CA ALA A 90 2.67 -1.38 4.34
C ALA A 90 2.82 0.13 4.13
N VAL A 91 2.11 0.96 4.90
CA VAL A 91 2.27 2.42 4.85
C VAL A 91 3.65 2.85 5.37
N ALA A 92 4.14 2.26 6.45
CA ALA A 92 5.49 2.54 6.97
C ALA A 92 6.59 2.23 5.94
N VAL A 93 6.43 1.15 5.17
CA VAL A 93 7.34 0.80 4.07
C VAL A 93 7.25 1.83 2.92
N ASP A 94 6.05 2.28 2.55
CA ASP A 94 5.87 3.33 1.52
C ASP A 94 6.55 4.64 1.96
N MET A 95 6.39 5.03 3.24
CA MET A 95 7.04 6.20 3.83
C MET A 95 8.57 6.10 3.74
N PHE A 96 9.14 4.92 4.02
CA PHE A 96 10.59 4.71 3.86
C PHE A 96 11.04 4.88 2.42
N CYS A 97 10.36 4.22 1.48
CA CYS A 97 10.72 4.28 0.07
C CYS A 97 10.67 5.72 -0.44
N LYS A 98 9.62 6.47 -0.11
CA LYS A 98 9.52 7.90 -0.48
C LYS A 98 10.69 8.74 0.05
N LYS A 99 11.12 8.50 1.28
CA LYS A 99 12.16 9.29 1.94
C LYS A 99 13.56 8.96 1.43
N TYR A 100 13.83 7.68 1.12
CA TYR A 100 15.20 7.21 0.90
C TYR A 100 15.43 6.52 -0.45
N LEU A 101 14.40 5.97 -1.08
CA LEU A 101 14.48 5.14 -2.29
C LEU A 101 13.28 5.39 -3.23
N PRO A 102 13.15 6.62 -3.77
CA PRO A 102 11.95 7.06 -4.51
C PRO A 102 11.69 6.30 -5.81
N GLU A 103 12.65 5.53 -6.30
CA GLU A 103 12.50 4.62 -7.44
C GLU A 103 11.64 3.39 -7.13
N TYR A 104 11.45 3.07 -5.85
CA TYR A 104 10.56 2.02 -5.38
C TYR A 104 9.29 2.61 -4.74
N ARG A 105 8.19 1.88 -4.83
CA ARG A 105 6.93 2.23 -4.18
C ARG A 105 6.16 0.99 -3.74
N LEU A 106 5.23 1.18 -2.82
CA LEU A 106 4.23 0.15 -2.53
C LEU A 106 3.41 -0.16 -3.80
N ALA A 107 3.17 -1.45 -4.05
CA ALA A 107 2.27 -1.90 -5.10
C ALA A 107 0.82 -1.53 -4.74
N THR A 108 0.09 -1.00 -5.71
CA THR A 108 -1.33 -0.68 -5.61
C THR A 108 -2.18 -1.93 -5.91
N GLN A 109 -3.47 -1.87 -5.61
CA GLN A 109 -4.42 -2.92 -6.02
C GLN A 109 -4.35 -3.20 -7.53
N LEU A 110 -4.22 -2.17 -8.38
CA LEU A 110 -4.12 -2.35 -9.82
C LEU A 110 -2.84 -3.08 -10.23
N ASP A 111 -1.71 -2.77 -9.61
CA ASP A 111 -0.43 -3.40 -9.95
C ASP A 111 -0.47 -4.90 -9.67
N LEU A 112 -1.06 -5.27 -8.53
CA LEU A 112 -1.17 -6.66 -8.10
C LEU A 112 -2.08 -7.48 -9.03
N GLU A 113 -3.09 -6.86 -9.64
CA GLU A 113 -3.94 -7.49 -10.65
C GLU A 113 -3.22 -7.79 -11.97
N GLN A 114 -2.06 -7.18 -12.24
CA GLN A 114 -1.29 -7.41 -13.47
C GLN A 114 -0.56 -8.76 -13.46
N ASP A 115 -0.20 -9.26 -12.27
CA ASP A 115 0.44 -10.57 -12.10
C ASP A 115 -0.09 -11.29 -10.84
N LEU A 116 -1.25 -11.92 -11.04
CA LEU A 116 -1.89 -12.76 -10.03
C LEU A 116 -1.12 -14.04 -9.70
N ALA A 117 -0.19 -14.47 -10.57
CA ALA A 117 0.62 -15.65 -10.31
C ALA A 117 1.70 -15.34 -9.27
N PHE A 118 2.34 -14.16 -9.34
CA PHE A 118 3.29 -13.68 -8.34
C PHE A 118 2.64 -13.51 -6.96
N THR A 119 1.41 -13.00 -6.93
CA THR A 119 0.68 -12.70 -5.68
C THR A 119 -0.08 -13.91 -5.12
N LYS A 120 -0.05 -15.05 -5.81
CA LYS A 120 -0.77 -16.27 -5.44
C LYS A 120 -0.25 -16.87 -4.13
N ASP A 121 -1.16 -17.43 -3.34
CA ASP A 121 -0.92 -18.14 -2.07
C ASP A 121 -0.53 -17.22 -0.90
N THR A 122 -0.95 -15.94 -0.95
CA THR A 122 -0.52 -14.88 -0.02
C THR A 122 -1.59 -13.82 0.27
N TYR A 123 -1.40 -13.01 1.31
CA TYR A 123 -2.24 -11.83 1.57
C TYR A 123 -1.51 -10.55 1.19
N ASN A 124 -1.95 -9.83 0.17
CA ASN A 124 -1.23 -8.65 -0.33
C ASN A 124 -1.99 -7.38 0.06
N ASP A 125 -1.40 -6.57 0.93
CA ASP A 125 -1.99 -5.31 1.40
C ASP A 125 -2.09 -4.29 0.27
N THR A 126 -3.30 -3.84 -0.05
CA THR A 126 -3.52 -2.95 -1.20
C THR A 126 -4.19 -1.64 -0.83
N GLY A 127 -5.03 -1.64 0.20
CA GLY A 127 -5.86 -0.49 0.55
C GLY A 127 -6.58 -0.59 1.88
N LEU A 128 -7.38 0.42 2.15
CA LEU A 128 -8.39 0.46 3.20
C LEU A 128 -9.77 0.55 2.57
N ALA A 129 -10.75 -0.13 3.18
CA ALA A 129 -12.15 -0.02 2.82
C ALA A 129 -12.91 0.67 3.97
N LEU A 130 -13.41 1.88 3.71
CA LEU A 130 -14.18 2.68 4.67
C LEU A 130 -15.64 2.73 4.22
N ARG A 131 -16.52 1.99 4.91
CA ARG A 131 -17.95 1.86 4.55
C ARG A 131 -18.88 2.66 5.43
N SER A 132 -18.51 2.84 6.69
CA SER A 132 -19.21 3.68 7.66
C SER A 132 -18.26 4.05 8.79
N LEU A 133 -18.72 4.90 9.71
CA LEU A 133 -18.00 5.27 10.93
C LEU A 133 -18.31 4.33 12.11
N ALA A 134 -18.99 3.21 11.86
CA ALA A 134 -19.28 2.21 12.87
C ALA A 134 -18.08 1.28 13.09
N GLU A 135 -18.21 0.32 14.01
CA GLU A 135 -17.24 -0.77 14.13
C GLU A 135 -17.17 -1.62 12.85
N PRO A 136 -16.01 -2.23 12.55
CA PRO A 136 -14.77 -2.19 13.32
C PRO A 136 -13.94 -0.93 13.12
N ASN A 137 -13.05 -0.66 14.09
CA ASN A 137 -12.06 0.43 14.06
C ASN A 137 -12.70 1.82 14.00
N LYS A 138 -13.77 2.02 14.78
CA LYS A 138 -14.53 3.28 14.80
C LYS A 138 -13.62 4.52 14.96
N SER A 139 -12.70 4.50 15.92
CA SER A 139 -11.82 5.65 16.18
C SER A 139 -10.95 6.00 14.98
N GLN A 140 -10.35 4.99 14.32
CA GLN A 140 -9.56 5.18 13.11
C GLN A 140 -10.43 5.61 11.93
N ALA A 141 -11.65 5.07 11.81
CA ALA A 141 -12.62 5.46 10.79
C ALA A 141 -13.01 6.95 10.92
N GLU A 142 -13.36 7.40 12.13
CA GLU A 142 -13.71 8.79 12.42
C GLU A 142 -12.52 9.73 12.17
N TYR A 143 -11.32 9.35 12.60
CA TYR A 143 -10.10 10.14 12.39
C TYR A 143 -9.80 10.33 10.90
N LEU A 144 -9.78 9.22 10.14
CA LEU A 144 -9.52 9.26 8.71
C LEU A 144 -10.62 10.01 7.95
N PHE A 145 -11.88 9.80 8.32
CA PHE A 145 -13.00 10.46 7.68
C PHE A 145 -13.04 11.98 7.93
N ASN A 146 -12.56 12.46 9.09
CA ASN A 146 -12.42 13.89 9.33
C ASN A 146 -11.49 14.56 8.31
N GLN A 147 -10.43 13.89 7.88
CA GLN A 147 -9.52 14.39 6.83
C GLN A 147 -10.19 14.27 5.44
N ILE A 148 -10.94 13.20 5.18
CA ILE A 148 -11.71 13.02 3.94
C ILE A 148 -12.75 14.15 3.76
N LYS A 149 -13.46 14.53 4.84
CA LYS A 149 -14.41 15.65 4.82
C LYS A 149 -13.77 16.99 4.47
N GLN A 150 -12.53 17.23 4.90
CA GLN A 150 -11.78 18.44 4.54
C GLN A 150 -11.51 18.53 3.03
N ARG A 151 -11.58 17.40 2.31
CA ARG A 151 -11.52 17.34 0.83
C ARG A 151 -12.89 17.47 0.15
N GLY A 152 -13.95 17.79 0.90
CA GLY A 152 -15.29 18.02 0.37
C GLY A 152 -16.16 16.78 0.18
N PHE A 153 -15.73 15.61 0.70
CA PHE A 153 -16.53 14.39 0.66
C PHE A 153 -17.45 14.27 1.88
N THR A 154 -18.56 13.54 1.73
CA THR A 154 -19.54 13.33 2.81
C THR A 154 -19.84 11.84 3.03
N GLU A 155 -20.68 11.50 4.01
CA GLU A 155 -21.08 10.11 4.25
C GLU A 155 -21.92 9.55 3.09
N ASP A 156 -22.57 10.40 2.28
CA ASP A 156 -23.29 10.00 1.07
C ASP A 156 -22.36 9.45 -0.02
N ASP A 157 -21.06 9.72 0.09
CA ASP A 157 -20.03 9.20 -0.80
C ASP A 157 -19.53 7.80 -0.40
N PHE A 158 -20.00 7.24 0.73
CA PHE A 158 -19.64 5.88 1.12
C PHE A 158 -20.07 4.83 0.07
N PRO A 159 -19.32 3.72 -0.07
CA PRO A 159 -18.06 3.43 0.60
C PRO A 159 -16.86 4.01 -0.15
N PHE A 160 -15.76 4.21 0.57
CA PHE A 160 -14.47 4.60 0.01
C PHE A 160 -13.51 3.41 -0.06
N PHE A 161 -12.70 3.37 -1.11
CA PHE A 161 -11.45 2.64 -1.17
C PHE A 161 -10.31 3.65 -1.14
N ILE A 162 -9.36 3.45 -0.25
CA ILE A 162 -8.24 4.36 -0.02
C ILE A 162 -6.97 3.55 -0.25
N GLN A 163 -6.13 3.96 -1.20
CA GLN A 163 -4.86 3.26 -1.40
C GLN A 163 -3.95 3.45 -0.19
N LEU A 164 -3.22 2.41 0.20
CA LEU A 164 -2.21 2.54 1.26
C LEU A 164 -1.05 3.45 0.81
N ARG A 165 -0.71 3.39 -0.48
CA ARG A 165 0.22 4.33 -1.10
C ARG A 165 -0.33 5.75 -0.99
N GLY A 166 0.53 6.68 -0.58
CA GLY A 166 0.12 8.08 -0.41
C GLY A 166 -0.48 8.37 0.97
N LEU A 167 -0.51 7.40 1.89
CA LEU A 167 -0.81 7.67 3.29
C LEU A 167 0.49 7.87 4.09
N GLU A 168 0.34 8.49 5.25
CA GLU A 168 1.36 8.55 6.30
C GLU A 168 0.80 7.99 7.61
N LEU A 169 1.69 7.72 8.57
CA LEU A 169 1.32 7.26 9.91
C LEU A 169 1.78 8.21 10.99
N ASP A 170 0.86 8.49 11.92
CA ASP A 170 1.15 9.07 13.23
C ASP A 170 0.41 8.26 14.30
N ASN A 171 1.16 7.57 15.17
CA ASN A 171 0.61 6.80 16.30
C ASN A 171 -0.63 5.95 15.96
N GLN A 172 -0.48 5.03 14.99
CA GLN A 172 -1.53 4.14 14.47
C GLN A 172 -2.71 4.84 13.79
N ASN A 173 -2.61 6.14 13.51
CA ASN A 173 -3.58 6.83 12.66
C ASN A 173 -3.04 6.96 11.24
N PHE A 174 -3.92 6.71 10.27
CA PHE A 174 -3.64 7.00 8.87
C PHE A 174 -3.91 8.48 8.59
N ASN A 175 -2.90 9.13 8.00
CA ASN A 175 -2.97 10.52 7.57
C ASN A 175 -3.00 10.60 6.05
N LEU A 176 -3.92 11.40 5.52
CA LEU A 176 -3.99 11.70 4.11
C LEU A 176 -2.92 12.74 3.75
N THR A 177 -2.19 12.50 2.67
CA THR A 177 -1.26 13.45 2.04
C THR A 177 -1.82 13.92 0.69
N ASP A 178 -1.20 14.90 0.05
CA ASP A 178 -1.60 15.36 -1.29
C ASP A 178 -1.57 14.24 -2.36
N GLU A 179 -0.83 13.16 -2.10
CA GLU A 179 -0.77 11.98 -2.97
C GLU A 179 -1.87 10.95 -2.70
N SER A 180 -2.61 11.06 -1.59
CA SER A 180 -3.61 10.05 -1.23
C SER A 180 -4.70 9.93 -2.28
N LEU A 181 -4.88 8.71 -2.79
CA LEU A 181 -5.92 8.36 -3.74
C LEU A 181 -7.12 7.76 -3.01
N ILE A 182 -8.25 8.47 -3.08
CA ILE A 182 -9.53 8.07 -2.49
C ILE A 182 -10.53 7.84 -3.62
N HIS A 183 -10.97 6.60 -3.78
CA HIS A 183 -12.06 6.24 -4.68
C HIS A 183 -13.37 6.15 -3.89
N LYS A 184 -14.40 6.88 -4.32
CA LYS A 184 -15.68 6.97 -3.62
C LYS A 184 -16.78 6.18 -4.31
N GLN A 185 -17.87 5.93 -3.58
CA GLN A 185 -19.04 5.17 -4.05
C GLN A 185 -18.67 3.83 -4.70
N VAL A 186 -17.68 3.15 -4.12
CA VAL A 186 -17.11 1.92 -4.68
C VAL A 186 -18.15 0.80 -4.64
N LYS A 187 -18.75 0.50 -5.80
CA LYS A 187 -19.92 -0.38 -5.88
C LYS A 187 -19.65 -1.79 -5.38
N CYS A 188 -18.46 -2.34 -5.60
CA CYS A 188 -18.14 -3.71 -5.18
C CYS A 188 -18.07 -3.88 -3.66
N LEU A 189 -17.72 -2.82 -2.91
CA LEU A 189 -17.69 -2.85 -1.45
C LEU A 189 -19.10 -2.89 -0.82
N LYS A 190 -20.15 -2.71 -1.63
CA LYS A 190 -21.58 -2.88 -1.28
C LYS A 190 -22.15 -4.22 -1.76
N TRP A 191 -21.34 -5.08 -2.39
CA TRP A 191 -21.84 -6.39 -2.83
C TRP A 191 -22.03 -7.33 -1.64
N GLU A 192 -22.79 -8.39 -1.88
CA GLU A 192 -22.91 -9.48 -0.91
C GLU A 192 -21.55 -10.18 -0.78
N SER A 193 -21.15 -10.50 0.45
CA SER A 193 -19.89 -11.20 0.70
C SER A 193 -19.88 -12.55 -0.02
N GLY A 194 -18.75 -12.93 -0.61
CA GLY A 194 -18.62 -14.12 -1.45
C GLY A 194 -19.08 -13.93 -2.90
N THR A 195 -19.47 -12.72 -3.32
CA THR A 195 -19.86 -12.43 -4.71
C THR A 195 -18.71 -12.71 -5.67
N ASN A 196 -18.94 -13.53 -6.69
CA ASN A 196 -17.94 -13.82 -7.72
C ASN A 196 -17.75 -12.66 -8.70
N TYR A 197 -16.52 -12.44 -9.18
CA TYR A 197 -16.17 -11.44 -10.19
C TYR A 197 -15.03 -11.93 -11.08
N SER A 198 -14.87 -11.36 -12.27
CA SER A 198 -13.75 -11.71 -13.17
C SER A 198 -13.11 -10.52 -13.89
N LYS A 199 -13.62 -9.30 -13.66
CA LYS A 199 -13.12 -8.08 -14.29
C LYS A 199 -12.93 -7.03 -13.22
N THR A 200 -11.86 -6.26 -13.35
CA THR A 200 -11.54 -5.13 -12.49
C THR A 200 -11.72 -3.80 -13.22
N ASP A 201 -11.78 -2.71 -12.47
CA ASP A 201 -11.75 -1.35 -12.97
C ASP A 201 -10.31 -0.80 -13.01
N ASN A 202 -10.17 0.49 -13.31
CA ASN A 202 -8.86 1.14 -13.42
C ASN A 202 -8.16 1.35 -12.07
N PHE A 203 -8.75 0.90 -10.96
CA PHE A 203 -8.12 0.85 -9.64
C PHE A 203 -7.82 -0.59 -9.22
N GLY A 204 -8.11 -1.58 -10.06
CA GLY A 204 -7.96 -3.00 -9.75
C GLY A 204 -9.10 -3.56 -8.88
N LEU A 205 -10.21 -2.83 -8.74
CA LEU A 205 -11.36 -3.27 -7.94
C LEU A 205 -12.41 -3.99 -8.80
N PRO A 206 -13.16 -4.97 -8.27
CA PRO A 206 -14.18 -5.70 -9.02
C PRO A 206 -15.20 -4.78 -9.70
N LYS A 207 -15.30 -4.87 -11.04
CA LYS A 207 -16.17 -4.00 -11.85
C LYS A 207 -17.54 -4.60 -12.12
N SER A 208 -17.63 -5.93 -12.23
CA SER A 208 -18.88 -6.63 -12.54
C SER A 208 -18.94 -8.02 -11.92
N LYS A 209 -20.12 -8.40 -11.44
CA LYS A 209 -20.41 -9.74 -10.92
C LYS A 209 -20.30 -10.79 -12.04
N ASN A 210 -19.74 -11.96 -11.74
CA ASN A 210 -19.66 -13.09 -12.66
C ASN A 210 -19.73 -14.42 -11.89
N LYS A 211 -20.92 -15.04 -11.87
CA LYS A 211 -21.18 -16.31 -11.16
C LYS A 211 -20.35 -17.51 -11.65
N LYS A 212 -19.72 -17.43 -12.83
CA LYS A 212 -18.86 -18.50 -13.36
C LYS A 212 -17.40 -18.35 -12.96
N SER A 213 -17.02 -17.23 -12.33
CA SER A 213 -15.65 -16.99 -11.91
C SER A 213 -15.34 -17.70 -10.60
N SER A 214 -14.13 -18.20 -10.44
CA SER A 214 -13.62 -18.70 -9.15
C SER A 214 -13.22 -17.58 -8.19
N ARG A 215 -12.94 -16.36 -8.68
CA ARG A 215 -12.56 -15.23 -7.85
C ARG A 215 -13.78 -14.61 -7.18
N GLN A 216 -13.65 -14.31 -5.89
CA GLN A 216 -14.70 -13.77 -5.03
C GLN A 216 -14.25 -12.50 -4.34
N ILE A 217 -15.19 -11.61 -4.02
CA ILE A 217 -14.99 -10.53 -3.07
C ILE A 217 -15.63 -10.86 -1.74
N TRP A 218 -14.92 -10.62 -0.65
CA TRP A 218 -15.42 -10.75 0.71
C TRP A 218 -15.50 -9.37 1.33
N THR A 219 -16.65 -9.02 1.90
CA THR A 219 -16.92 -7.69 2.45
C THR A 219 -17.79 -7.79 3.69
N ILE A 220 -17.49 -7.03 4.73
CA ILE A 220 -18.50 -6.62 5.73
C ILE A 220 -19.26 -5.39 5.24
N GLN A 221 -20.34 -4.99 5.91
CA GLN A 221 -21.13 -3.81 5.50
C GLN A 221 -20.81 -2.55 6.31
N ASN A 222 -19.95 -2.64 7.32
CA ASN A 222 -19.70 -1.57 8.28
C ASN A 222 -18.20 -1.27 8.48
N GLY A 223 -17.92 -0.06 8.98
CA GLY A 223 -16.64 0.36 9.54
C GLY A 223 -15.49 0.49 8.53
N LEU A 224 -14.29 0.59 9.11
CA LEU A 224 -13.01 0.64 8.42
C LEU A 224 -12.34 -0.72 8.49
N SER A 225 -11.94 -1.28 7.36
CA SER A 225 -11.19 -2.54 7.31
C SER A 225 -9.97 -2.45 6.40
N ARG A 226 -9.07 -3.40 6.60
CA ARG A 226 -8.03 -3.77 5.62
C ARG A 226 -8.69 -4.14 4.29
N CYS A 227 -8.04 -3.83 3.17
CA CYS A 227 -8.36 -4.32 1.84
C CYS A 227 -7.11 -5.01 1.25
N TYR A 228 -7.25 -6.27 0.82
CA TYR A 228 -6.12 -7.09 0.37
C TYR A 228 -6.52 -8.16 -0.63
N LEU A 229 -5.57 -8.61 -1.46
CA LEU A 229 -5.74 -9.83 -2.27
C LEU A 229 -5.36 -11.06 -1.46
N ASN A 230 -6.15 -12.13 -1.52
CA ASN A 230 -5.86 -13.39 -0.83
C ASN A 230 -5.19 -14.44 -1.72
N TRP A 231 -4.92 -15.61 -1.15
CA TRP A 231 -4.25 -16.77 -1.76
C TRP A 231 -4.71 -17.13 -3.18
N ILE A 232 -6.01 -17.08 -3.45
CA ILE A 232 -6.58 -17.41 -4.77
C ILE A 232 -6.98 -16.16 -5.56
N SER A 233 -6.33 -15.04 -5.23
CA SER A 233 -6.57 -13.72 -5.81
C SER A 233 -8.00 -13.19 -5.58
N ASN A 234 -8.68 -13.64 -4.52
CA ASN A 234 -9.92 -13.00 -4.08
C ASN A 234 -9.60 -11.63 -3.48
N LEU A 235 -10.56 -10.71 -3.55
CA LEU A 235 -10.43 -9.43 -2.86
C LEU A 235 -11.12 -9.54 -1.49
N TYR A 236 -10.40 -9.22 -0.42
CA TYR A 236 -10.91 -9.23 0.94
C TYR A 236 -10.97 -7.81 1.48
N ALA A 237 -12.14 -7.45 1.99
CA ALA A 237 -12.40 -6.24 2.75
C ALA A 237 -13.33 -6.55 3.94
N ASP A 238 -13.28 -7.77 4.48
CA ASP A 238 -14.17 -8.27 5.53
C ASP A 238 -13.46 -8.43 6.89
N ASN A 239 -12.14 -8.62 6.89
CA ASN A 239 -11.39 -8.86 8.11
C ASN A 239 -11.14 -7.54 8.86
N SER A 240 -11.69 -7.44 10.07
CA SER A 240 -11.78 -6.23 10.89
C SER A 240 -10.45 -5.76 11.51
N GLY A 241 -9.36 -6.53 11.41
CA GLY A 241 -8.08 -6.19 12.01
C GLY A 241 -7.22 -5.30 11.12
N LEU A 242 -7.12 -4.00 11.42
CA LEU A 242 -6.09 -3.13 10.81
C LEU A 242 -4.67 -3.51 11.26
N SER A 243 -4.55 -4.05 12.47
CA SER A 243 -3.28 -4.47 13.06
C SER A 243 -2.96 -5.95 12.85
N ASP A 244 -3.93 -6.74 12.35
CA ASP A 244 -3.75 -8.18 12.21
C ASP A 244 -2.70 -8.49 11.13
N SER A 245 -1.59 -9.05 11.58
CA SER A 245 -0.47 -9.49 10.75
C SER A 245 -0.43 -11.02 10.75
N GLY A 246 -1.19 -11.64 9.84
CA GLY A 246 -1.04 -13.07 9.60
C GLY A 246 0.33 -13.39 8.99
N ASP A 247 0.81 -14.63 9.17
CA ASP A 247 2.11 -15.09 8.66
C ASP A 247 2.30 -14.90 7.15
N ASP A 248 1.19 -14.83 6.41
CA ASP A 248 1.17 -14.68 4.95
C ASP A 248 0.86 -13.26 4.47
N GLY A 249 0.73 -12.28 5.36
CA GLY A 249 0.63 -10.85 5.00
C GLY A 249 1.89 -10.38 4.29
N ARG A 250 1.77 -9.77 3.10
CA ARG A 250 2.88 -9.32 2.26
C ARG A 250 2.83 -7.83 1.92
N VAL A 251 4.00 -7.19 2.04
CA VAL A 251 4.30 -5.92 1.40
C VAL A 251 4.99 -6.18 0.07
N VAL A 252 4.32 -5.84 -1.03
CA VAL A 252 4.88 -5.95 -2.38
C VAL A 252 5.36 -4.57 -2.81
N LEU A 253 6.63 -4.48 -3.18
CA LEU A 253 7.20 -3.28 -3.78
C LEU A 253 7.21 -3.43 -5.29
N ALA A 254 7.00 -2.33 -5.97
CA ALA A 254 7.09 -2.22 -7.42
C ALA A 254 8.01 -1.05 -7.78
N LYS A 255 8.66 -1.19 -8.94
CA LYS A 255 9.34 -0.08 -9.61
C LYS A 255 9.00 -0.08 -11.11
N PRO A 256 9.13 1.06 -11.80
CA PRO A 256 9.10 1.08 -13.25
C PRO A 256 10.09 0.07 -13.82
N ARG A 257 9.68 -0.70 -14.84
CA ARG A 257 10.57 -1.57 -15.58
C ARG A 257 11.57 -0.68 -16.30
N SER A 258 12.83 -0.75 -15.86
CA SER A 258 13.95 -0.14 -16.57
C SER A 258 13.99 -0.74 -17.97
N GLY A 259 13.91 0.12 -19.00
CA GLY A 259 14.12 -0.26 -20.39
C GLY A 259 15.59 -0.55 -20.70
#